data_AF-A0A2M7Y7H6-F1
#
_entry.id   AF-A0A2M7Y7H6-F1
#
_cell.length_a   1.000
_cell.length_b   1.000
_cell.length_c   1.000
_cell.angle_alpha   90.00
_cell.angle_beta   90.00
_cell.angle_gamma   90.00
#
_symmetry.space_group_name_H-M   'P 1'
#
loop_
_entity.id
_entity.type
_entity.pdbx_description
1 polymer ?
#
loop_
_entity_poly.entity_id
_entity_poly.type
_entity_poly.pdbx_seq_one_letter_code
_entity_poly.pdbx_strand_id
1 'polypeptide(L)'
;HLQQSGEGRDCLADPARLSEFWRMRIGALRNEVFEVAYLDSSYRLVRDGVETLEEGTIDRAAVYPRRVIEAALKRGAAALVLAHEHPNGNVTPSEHAKVLTRAIVLGAQTVHPSGLRNFSSARLPRRLHRYGEIRLSR
;
A
#
# COMPACT_ATOMS: atom_id res chain seq x y z
N HIS A 1 3.69 19.99 -14.90
CA HIS A 1 2.60 20.76 -14.29
C HIS A 1 1.35 19.87 -14.23
N LEU A 2 1.37 18.84 -13.37
CA LEU A 2 0.31 17.83 -13.33
C LEU A 2 0.06 17.35 -11.90
N GLN A 3 -0.19 18.28 -10.98
CA GLN A 3 -0.50 17.95 -9.59
C GLN A 3 -1.46 19.02 -9.06
N GLN A 4 -2.76 18.82 -9.26
CA GLN A 4 -3.86 19.43 -8.52
C GLN A 4 -5.14 19.21 -9.30
N SER A 5 -5.90 18.18 -8.94
CA SER A 5 -7.36 18.03 -9.12
C SER A 5 -7.69 16.56 -9.01
N GLY A 6 -7.92 16.09 -7.78
CA GLY A 6 -8.28 14.68 -7.58
C GLY A 6 -8.12 14.07 -6.19
N GLU A 7 -7.84 14.82 -5.11
CA GLU A 7 -8.11 14.28 -3.76
C GLU A 7 -9.61 14.43 -3.44
N GLY A 8 -10.46 13.93 -4.36
CA GLY A 8 -11.85 13.62 -4.04
C GLY A 8 -11.82 12.51 -2.99
N ARG A 9 -12.47 12.73 -1.85
CA ARG A 9 -12.47 11.86 -0.67
C ARG A 9 -13.23 10.55 -0.90
N ASP A 10 -12.91 9.84 -1.95
CA ASP A 10 -13.50 8.57 -2.28
C ASP A 10 -13.00 7.52 -1.31
N CYS A 11 -13.97 6.80 -0.75
CA CYS A 11 -13.71 5.71 0.16
C CYS A 11 -13.08 4.56 -0.65
N LEU A 12 -11.83 4.24 -0.32
CA LEU A 12 -11.05 3.13 -0.89
C LEU A 12 -11.30 1.81 -0.15
N ALA A 13 -12.43 1.73 0.57
CA ALA A 13 -12.89 0.50 1.16
C ALA A 13 -13.10 -0.54 0.05
N ASP A 14 -13.85 -0.23 -1.01
CA ASP A 14 -14.14 -1.21 -2.06
C ASP A 14 -12.87 -1.71 -2.80
N PRO A 15 -12.64 -3.04 -2.97
CA PRO A 15 -11.42 -3.55 -3.58
C PRO A 15 -11.29 -3.19 -5.05
N ALA A 16 -12.41 -3.03 -5.77
CA ALA A 16 -12.36 -2.64 -7.18
C ALA A 16 -11.90 -1.18 -7.30
N ARG A 17 -12.43 -0.28 -6.47
CA ARG A 17 -11.95 1.11 -6.37
C ARG A 17 -10.49 1.19 -5.93
N LEU A 18 -10.09 0.40 -4.95
CA LEU A 18 -8.71 0.37 -4.47
C LEU A 18 -7.76 -0.15 -5.58
N SER A 19 -8.16 -1.18 -6.32
CA SER A 19 -7.40 -1.70 -7.45
C SER A 19 -7.32 -0.69 -8.60
N GLU A 20 -8.42 0.01 -8.90
CA GLU A 20 -8.48 1.05 -9.91
C GLU A 20 -7.58 2.23 -9.55
N PHE A 21 -7.62 2.68 -8.30
CA PHE A 21 -6.74 3.71 -7.76
C PHE A 21 -5.26 3.36 -7.99
N TRP A 22 -4.83 2.15 -7.60
CA TRP A 22 -3.45 1.72 -7.82
C TRP A 22 -3.12 1.54 -9.31
N ARG A 23 -4.05 1.01 -10.12
CA ARG A 23 -3.83 0.87 -11.56
C ARG A 23 -3.62 2.23 -12.24
N MET A 24 -4.40 3.24 -11.87
CA MET A 24 -4.24 4.61 -12.38
C MET A 24 -2.91 5.24 -11.93
N ARG A 25 -2.47 4.92 -10.70
CA ARG A 25 -1.28 5.52 -10.11
C ARG A 25 0.03 4.88 -10.56
N ILE A 26 0.13 3.55 -10.45
CA ILE A 26 1.38 2.81 -10.67
C ILE A 26 1.34 1.88 -11.89
N GLY A 27 0.15 1.55 -12.42
CA GLY A 27 0.00 0.55 -13.49
C GLY A 27 0.63 0.91 -14.84
N ALA A 28 0.95 2.19 -15.08
CA ALA A 28 1.62 2.64 -16.31
C ALA A 28 3.14 2.84 -16.15
N LEU A 29 3.68 2.71 -14.93
CA LEU A 29 5.08 2.96 -14.64
C LEU A 29 5.98 1.89 -15.26
N ARG A 30 7.13 2.31 -15.80
CA ARG A 30 8.08 1.40 -16.48
C ARG A 30 9.04 0.71 -15.51
N ASN A 31 9.12 1.22 -14.28
CA ASN A 31 9.97 0.74 -13.21
C ASN A 31 9.11 -0.04 -12.22
N GLU A 32 9.70 -1.08 -11.61
CA GLU A 32 9.09 -1.69 -10.41
C GLU A 32 8.92 -0.62 -9.33
N VAL A 33 7.74 -0.57 -8.73
CA VAL A 33 7.47 0.33 -7.62
C VAL A 33 6.77 -0.40 -6.49
N PHE A 34 7.18 -0.08 -5.27
CA PHE A 34 6.52 -0.51 -4.05
C PHE A 34 6.07 0.73 -3.28
N GLU A 35 4.76 0.90 -3.09
CA GLU A 35 4.19 2.07 -2.42
C GLU A 35 3.29 1.68 -1.25
N VAL A 36 3.08 2.62 -0.34
CA VAL A 36 2.12 2.52 0.76
C VAL A 36 1.12 3.67 0.73
N ALA A 37 -0.17 3.36 0.88
CA ALA A 37 -1.22 4.33 1.15
C ALA A 37 -1.61 4.31 2.64
N TYR A 38 -1.69 5.49 3.23
CA TYR A 38 -2.14 5.77 4.58
C TYR A 38 -3.61 6.19 4.55
N LEU A 39 -4.47 5.42 5.21
CA LEU A 39 -5.92 5.66 5.20
C LEU A 39 -6.43 6.05 6.59
N ASP A 40 -7.42 6.95 6.63
CA ASP A 40 -8.15 7.29 7.84
C ASP A 40 -9.15 6.16 8.24
N SER A 41 -9.88 6.36 9.33
CA SER A 41 -10.88 5.39 9.83
C SER A 41 -12.08 5.20 8.91
N SER A 42 -12.27 6.10 7.93
CA SER A 42 -13.28 6.01 6.87
C SER A 42 -12.73 5.41 5.57
N TYR A 43 -11.51 4.85 5.60
CA TYR A 43 -10.81 4.31 4.43
C TYR A 43 -10.59 5.33 3.31
N ARG A 44 -10.44 6.60 3.67
CA ARG A 44 -10.05 7.65 2.73
C ARG A 44 -8.56 7.90 2.84
N LEU A 45 -7.94 8.25 1.73
CA LEU A 45 -6.55 8.65 1.73
C LEU A 45 -6.38 9.88 2.65
N VAL A 46 -5.42 9.81 3.57
CA VAL A 46 -5.01 11.02 4.31
C VAL A 46 -4.31 11.97 3.32
N ARG A 47 -4.27 13.27 3.63
CA ARG A 47 -3.58 14.24 2.77
C ARG A 47 -2.12 13.84 2.56
N ASP A 48 -1.66 13.90 1.30
CA ASP A 48 -0.32 13.43 0.90
C ASP A 48 -0.06 11.97 1.31
N GLY A 49 -1.12 11.16 1.38
CA GLY A 49 -1.15 9.86 2.04
C GLY A 49 -0.60 8.70 1.24
N VAL A 50 0.15 8.94 0.16
CA VAL A 50 0.90 7.88 -0.54
C VAL A 50 2.38 8.15 -0.46
N GLU A 51 3.15 7.10 -0.18
CA GLU A 51 4.61 7.15 -0.09
C GLU A 51 5.22 6.01 -0.92
N THR A 52 6.20 6.34 -1.75
CA THR A 52 7.00 5.37 -2.48
C THR A 52 8.08 4.82 -1.55
N LEU A 53 8.05 3.50 -1.36
CA LEU A 53 8.99 2.76 -0.51
C LEU A 53 10.19 2.26 -1.32
N GLU A 54 9.96 1.71 -2.50
CA GLU A 54 10.99 1.28 -3.46
C GLU A 54 10.63 1.73 -4.88
N GLU A 55 11.64 2.10 -5.67
CA GLU A 55 11.50 2.36 -7.10
C GLU A 55 12.72 1.84 -7.87
N GLY A 56 12.49 1.07 -8.93
CA GLY A 56 13.52 0.54 -9.82
C GLY A 56 14.16 -0.76 -9.32
N THR A 57 15.14 -1.25 -10.09
CA THR A 57 15.82 -2.55 -9.89
C THR A 57 17.25 -2.43 -9.37
N ILE A 58 17.84 -1.23 -9.39
CA ILE A 58 19.28 -1.02 -9.24
C ILE A 58 19.65 -0.57 -7.82
N ASP A 59 18.73 0.06 -7.10
CA ASP A 59 18.97 0.51 -5.73
C ASP A 59 17.79 0.08 -4.87
N ARG A 60 17.94 -1.05 -4.18
CA ARG A 60 17.04 -1.41 -3.07
C ARG A 60 17.33 -0.43 -1.94
N ALA A 61 16.86 0.81 -2.10
CA ALA A 61 16.87 1.79 -1.02
C ALA A 61 16.28 1.09 0.20
N ALA A 62 17.06 1.01 1.28
CA ALA A 62 16.67 0.22 2.43
C ALA A 62 15.35 0.75 3.00
N VAL A 63 14.25 0.05 2.75
CA VAL A 63 12.97 0.39 3.35
C VAL A 63 13.05 0.01 4.82
N TYR A 64 12.85 0.99 5.68
CA TYR A 64 12.83 0.77 7.11
C TYR A 64 11.38 0.69 7.59
N PRO A 65 10.86 -0.47 8.00
CA PRO A 65 9.50 -0.61 8.53
C PRO A 65 9.17 0.43 9.61
N ARG A 66 10.15 0.72 10.48
CA ARG A 66 10.11 1.81 11.46
C ARG A 66 9.58 3.14 10.88
N ARG A 67 10.07 3.55 9.70
CA ARG A 67 9.70 4.82 9.08
C ARG A 67 8.26 4.81 8.59
N VAL A 68 7.83 3.69 8.00
CA VAL A 68 6.44 3.48 7.58
C VAL A 68 5.50 3.57 8.79
N ILE A 69 5.86 2.95 9.91
CA ILE A 69 5.04 3.00 11.13
C ILE A 69 5.05 4.40 11.75
N GLU A 70 6.20 5.06 11.81
CA GLU A 70 6.32 6.44 12.29
C GLU A 70 5.44 7.40 11.45
N ALA A 71 5.46 7.26 10.13
CA ALA A 71 4.63 8.03 9.21
C ALA A 71 3.14 7.73 9.41
N ALA A 72 2.76 6.46 9.58
CA ALA A 72 1.39 6.07 9.86
C ALA A 72 0.85 6.75 11.12
N LEU A 73 1.62 6.72 12.21
CA LEU A 73 1.25 7.35 13.49
C LEU A 73 1.17 8.87 13.36
N LYS A 74 2.18 9.51 12.74
CA LYS A 74 2.21 10.97 12.53
C LYS A 74 1.02 11.47 11.71
N ARG A 75 0.56 10.67 10.75
CA ARG A 75 -0.58 11.00 9.87
C ARG A 75 -1.94 10.62 10.47
N GLY A 76 -1.96 9.97 11.64
CA GLY A 76 -3.20 9.45 12.23
C GLY A 76 -3.87 8.38 11.38
N ALA A 77 -3.09 7.59 10.65
CA ALA A 77 -3.60 6.54 9.78
C ALA A 77 -4.22 5.40 10.60
N ALA A 78 -5.44 5.00 10.24
CA ALA A 78 -6.13 3.85 10.80
C ALA A 78 -5.86 2.56 10.00
N ALA A 79 -5.43 2.68 8.75
CA ALA A 79 -5.09 1.54 7.90
C ALA A 79 -3.94 1.86 6.93
N LEU A 80 -3.24 0.80 6.51
CA LEU A 80 -2.19 0.83 5.50
C LEU A 80 -2.58 -0.09 4.35
N VAL A 81 -2.30 0.33 3.12
CA VAL A 81 -2.41 -0.50 1.92
C VAL A 81 -1.07 -0.48 1.21
N LEU A 82 -0.52 -1.66 0.92
CA LEU A 82 0.74 -1.79 0.20
C LEU A 82 0.42 -2.17 -1.25
N ALA A 83 1.13 -1.59 -2.20
CA ALA A 83 0.97 -1.92 -3.61
C ALA A 83 2.32 -2.12 -4.28
N HIS A 84 2.39 -3.13 -5.13
CA HIS A 84 3.56 -3.45 -5.94
C HIS A 84 3.13 -3.64 -7.40
N GLU A 85 3.80 -2.94 -8.32
CA GLU A 85 3.69 -3.20 -9.76
C GLU A 85 4.98 -3.85 -10.29
N HIS A 86 4.81 -4.91 -11.09
CA HIS A 86 5.90 -5.58 -11.79
C HIS A 86 5.75 -5.35 -13.31
N PRO A 87 6.63 -4.54 -13.95
CA PRO A 87 6.53 -4.22 -15.38
C PRO A 87 6.72 -5.43 -16.30
N ASN A 88 7.40 -6.46 -15.81
CA ASN A 88 7.67 -7.71 -16.53
C ASN A 88 6.49 -8.70 -16.50
N GLY A 89 5.37 -8.35 -15.85
CA GLY A 89 4.18 -9.19 -15.75
C GLY A 89 4.30 -10.34 -14.76
N ASN A 90 5.43 -10.50 -14.06
CA ASN A 90 5.57 -11.51 -13.02
C ASN A 90 4.92 -11.03 -11.72
N VAL A 91 3.72 -11.55 -11.43
CA VAL A 91 2.98 -11.25 -10.19
C VAL A 91 3.51 -11.99 -8.95
N THR A 92 4.64 -12.68 -9.07
CA THR A 92 5.28 -13.36 -7.93
C THR A 92 6.05 -12.33 -7.11
N PRO A 93 5.62 -12.02 -5.87
CA PRO A 93 6.34 -11.07 -5.04
C PRO A 93 7.74 -11.60 -4.71
N SER A 94 8.74 -10.72 -4.77
CA SER A 94 10.10 -11.05 -4.35
C SER A 94 10.15 -11.41 -2.87
N GLU A 95 11.13 -12.22 -2.46
CA GLU A 95 11.35 -12.53 -1.04
C GLU A 95 11.58 -11.26 -0.20
N HIS A 96 12.21 -10.24 -0.81
CA HIS A 96 12.37 -8.93 -0.18
C HIS A 96 11.02 -8.27 0.13
N ALA A 97 10.13 -8.19 -0.87
CA ALA A 97 8.80 -7.61 -0.71
C ALA A 97 7.96 -8.37 0.34
N LYS A 98 8.08 -9.70 0.41
CA LYS A 98 7.42 -10.52 1.44
C LYS A 98 7.93 -10.20 2.85
N VAL A 99 9.25 -10.15 3.04
CA VAL A 99 9.87 -9.84 4.33
C VAL A 99 9.50 -8.43 4.78
N LEU A 100 9.58 -7.46 3.89
CA LEU A 100 9.23 -6.07 4.15
C LEU A 100 7.75 -5.92 4.53
N THR A 101 6.85 -6.49 3.73
CA THR A 101 5.40 -6.50 4.00
C THR A 101 5.13 -7.09 5.38
N ARG A 102 5.74 -8.24 5.71
CA ARG A 102 5.57 -8.87 7.03
C ARG A 102 6.08 -7.98 8.17
N ALA A 103 7.21 -7.32 8.00
CA ALA A 103 7.78 -6.45 9.02
C ALA A 103 6.92 -5.20 9.26
N ILE A 104 6.37 -4.59 8.20
CA ILE A 104 5.42 -3.47 8.30
C ILE A 104 4.15 -3.93 9.02
N VAL A 105 3.58 -5.07 8.62
CA VAL A 105 2.37 -5.62 9.24
C VAL A 105 2.58 -5.87 10.74
N LEU A 106 3.69 -6.49 11.13
CA LEU A 106 4.02 -6.75 12.53
C LEU A 106 4.24 -5.45 13.32
N GLY A 107 4.97 -4.49 12.75
CA GLY A 107 5.20 -3.18 13.37
C GLY A 107 3.90 -2.44 13.60
N ALA A 108 3.01 -2.41 12.60
CA ALA A 108 1.71 -1.75 12.70
C ALA A 108 0.82 -2.38 13.77
N GLN A 109 0.81 -3.72 13.89
CA GLN A 109 0.08 -4.43 14.93
C GLN A 109 0.61 -4.12 16.34
N THR A 110 1.92 -3.95 16.48
CA THR A 110 2.58 -3.74 17.77
C THR A 110 2.27 -2.36 18.35
N VAL A 111 2.20 -1.32 17.51
CA VAL A 111 2.01 0.07 17.97
C VAL A 111 0.54 0.46 18.20
N HIS A 112 -0.42 -0.40 17.88
CA HIS A 112 -1.85 -0.07 18.01
C HIS A 112 -2.67 -1.21 18.66
N PRO A 113 -2.98 -1.14 19.97
CA PRO A 113 -3.58 -2.25 20.73
C PRO A 113 -5.07 -2.57 20.48
N SER A 114 -5.76 -1.97 19.50
CA SER A 114 -7.24 -2.09 19.43
C SER A 114 -7.90 -2.05 18.04
N GLY A 115 -7.15 -2.10 16.92
CA GLY A 115 -7.76 -1.91 15.59
C GLY A 115 -7.23 -2.75 14.44
N LEU A 116 -6.04 -3.32 14.55
CA LEU A 116 -5.39 -4.06 13.47
C LEU A 116 -5.74 -5.54 13.51
N ARG A 117 -6.61 -5.98 12.60
CA ARG A 117 -6.94 -7.40 12.40
C ARG A 117 -6.30 -7.89 11.11
N ASN A 118 -5.53 -8.97 11.24
CA ASN A 118 -4.71 -9.64 10.22
C ASN A 118 -5.57 -10.24 9.09
N PHE A 119 -5.04 -10.40 7.87
CA PHE A 119 -5.18 -11.68 7.11
C PHE A 119 -4.23 -11.82 5.90
N SER A 120 -4.03 -13.09 5.54
CA SER A 120 -3.11 -13.66 4.54
C SER A 120 -3.70 -13.74 3.12
N SER A 121 -2.82 -13.87 2.12
CA SER A 121 -3.11 -13.84 0.69
C SER A 121 -3.96 -15.02 0.18
N ALA A 122 -5.08 -14.72 -0.47
CA ALA A 122 -5.56 -15.37 -1.71
C ALA A 122 -6.94 -14.81 -2.11
N ARG A 123 -7.04 -14.33 -3.36
CA ARG A 123 -8.27 -14.21 -4.18
C ARG A 123 -9.52 -13.58 -3.51
N LEU A 124 -9.76 -12.30 -3.80
CA LEU A 124 -11.07 -11.64 -3.67
C LEU A 124 -12.12 -12.29 -4.61
N PRO A 125 -13.46 -12.25 -4.39
CA PRO A 125 -14.27 -11.46 -3.44
C PRO A 125 -15.17 -12.34 -2.50
N ARG A 126 -15.79 -11.91 -1.38
CA ARG A 126 -16.72 -10.79 -1.13
C ARG A 126 -16.70 -10.43 0.36
N ARG A 127 -16.82 -9.13 0.67
CA ARG A 127 -16.78 -8.48 1.99
C ARG A 127 -15.37 -8.28 2.55
N LEU A 128 -14.92 -7.07 2.29
CA LEU A 128 -13.77 -6.34 2.79
C LEU A 128 -13.24 -6.71 4.19
N HIS A 129 -11.98 -7.12 4.26
CA HIS A 129 -11.23 -7.30 5.51
C HIS A 129 -9.84 -6.65 5.41
N ARG A 130 -9.40 -6.10 6.55
CA ARG A 130 -8.41 -5.03 6.74
C ARG A 130 -6.96 -5.48 6.45
N TYR A 131 -6.18 -4.59 5.81
CA TYR A 131 -4.83 -4.72 5.19
C TYR A 131 -4.82 -5.40 3.83
N GLY A 132 -4.63 -4.60 2.77
CA GLY A 132 -4.56 -5.07 1.39
C GLY A 132 -3.14 -4.94 0.83
N GLU A 133 -2.63 -6.04 0.29
CA GLU A 133 -1.53 -6.01 -0.69
C GLU A 133 -2.19 -6.07 -2.07
N ILE A 134 -1.92 -5.09 -2.93
CA ILE A 134 -2.37 -5.11 -4.32
C ILE A 134 -1.18 -5.35 -5.21
N ARG A 135 -1.27 -6.45 -5.96
CA ARG A 135 -0.30 -6.82 -6.98
C ARG A 135 -0.89 -6.47 -8.34
N LEU A 136 -0.15 -5.68 -9.10
CA LEU A 136 -0.52 -5.32 -10.45
C LEU A 136 0.49 -5.95 -11.41
N SER A 137 -0.01 -6.71 -12.38
CA SER A 137 0.69 -6.97 -13.63
C SER A 137 0.13 -6.04 -14.70
N ARG A 138 0.98 -5.66 -15.65
CA ARG A 138 0.52 -5.09 -16.92
C ARG A 138 -0.38 -6.06 -17.69
#